data_AF-A0A950JJS7-F1
#
_entry.id   AF-A0A950JJS7-F1
#
_cell.length_a   1.000
_cell.length_b   1.000
_cell.length_c   1.000
_cell.angle_alpha   90.00
_cell.angle_beta   90.00
_cell.angle_gamma   90.00
#
_symmetry.space_group_name_H-M   'P 1'
#
loop_
_entity.id
_entity.type
_entity.pdbx_description
1 polymer ?
#
loop_
_entity_poly.entity_id
_entity_poly.type
_entity_poly.pdbx_seq_one_letter_code
_entity_poly.pdbx_strand_id
1 'polypeptide(L)'
;MVSRRLAKRSLAIAKANAQASADAALTIAARTQNLLASGGRESEKAREARLMVQEKVDAAIEGAFAAQAAWGAFVIKAAFGAMRTPYDVSAGLAAIAEAASAPARRKVRANARRLTGAKAWR
;
A
#
# COMPACT_ATOMS: atom_id res chain seq x y z
N MET A 1 24.15 -16.41 -4.97
CA MET A 1 23.09 -16.54 -3.92
C MET A 1 22.31 -15.24 -3.68
N VAL A 2 22.98 -14.07 -3.69
CA VAL A 2 22.39 -12.72 -3.50
C VAL A 2 21.30 -12.37 -4.54
N SER A 3 21.56 -12.62 -5.83
CA SER A 3 20.61 -12.36 -6.92
C SER A 3 19.26 -13.09 -6.76
N ARG A 4 19.27 -14.35 -6.27
CA ARG A 4 18.04 -15.11 -5.99
C ARG A 4 17.18 -14.50 -4.88
N ARG A 5 17.79 -13.86 -3.86
CA ARG A 5 17.05 -13.22 -2.77
C ARG A 5 16.40 -11.91 -3.23
N LEU A 6 17.12 -11.11 -4.03
CA LEU A 6 16.54 -9.94 -4.70
C LEU A 6 15.36 -10.33 -5.58
N ALA A 7 15.55 -11.33 -6.46
CA ALA A 7 14.49 -11.77 -7.36
C ALA A 7 13.22 -12.20 -6.60
N LYS A 8 13.36 -12.97 -5.52
CA LYS A 8 12.22 -13.36 -4.66
C LYS A 8 11.52 -12.15 -4.03
N ARG A 9 12.29 -11.19 -3.51
CA ARG A 9 11.74 -9.99 -2.87
C ARG A 9 11.05 -9.08 -3.89
N SER A 10 11.67 -8.85 -5.04
CA SER A 10 11.08 -8.09 -6.15
C SER A 10 9.80 -8.74 -6.64
N LEU A 11 9.76 -10.06 -6.77
CA LEU A 11 8.55 -10.79 -7.16
C LEU A 11 7.43 -10.63 -6.11
N ALA A 12 7.77 -10.70 -4.82
CA ALA A 12 6.79 -10.49 -3.75
C ALA A 12 6.19 -9.07 -3.79
N ILE A 13 7.03 -8.05 -4.00
CA ILE A 13 6.59 -6.66 -4.16
C ILE A 13 5.71 -6.51 -5.41
N ALA A 14 6.13 -7.10 -6.54
CA ALA A 14 5.36 -7.07 -7.77
C ALA A 14 3.98 -7.73 -7.60
N LYS A 15 3.91 -8.89 -6.95
CA LYS A 15 2.64 -9.55 -6.62
C LYS A 15 1.76 -8.69 -5.71
N ALA A 16 2.33 -8.08 -4.69
CA ALA A 16 1.61 -7.20 -3.78
C ALA A 16 1.06 -5.95 -4.51
N ASN A 17 1.84 -5.36 -5.41
CA ASN A 17 1.39 -4.24 -6.25
C ASN A 17 0.30 -4.65 -7.22
N ALA A 18 0.44 -5.78 -7.91
CA ALA A 18 -0.57 -6.29 -8.83
C ALA A 18 -1.92 -6.52 -8.12
N GLN A 19 -1.89 -7.13 -6.93
CA GLN A 19 -3.10 -7.30 -6.11
C GLN A 19 -3.70 -5.95 -5.70
N ALA A 20 -2.87 -5.02 -5.23
CA ALA A 20 -3.35 -3.70 -4.84
C ALA A 20 -3.97 -2.93 -6.02
N SER A 21 -3.41 -3.07 -7.23
CA SER A 21 -3.97 -2.48 -8.45
C SER A 21 -5.34 -3.08 -8.80
N ALA A 22 -5.51 -4.40 -8.67
CA ALA A 22 -6.80 -5.06 -8.88
C ALA A 22 -7.85 -4.61 -7.84
N ASP A 23 -7.46 -4.56 -6.57
CA ASP A 23 -8.32 -4.07 -5.48
C ASP A 23 -8.70 -2.58 -5.67
N ALA A 24 -7.76 -1.76 -6.17
CA ALA A 24 -8.03 -0.36 -6.50
C ALA A 24 -9.02 -0.23 -7.67
N ALA A 25 -8.85 -1.03 -8.73
CA ALA A 25 -9.75 -1.04 -9.87
C ALA A 25 -11.19 -1.41 -9.44
N LEU A 26 -11.35 -2.43 -8.58
CA LEU A 26 -12.64 -2.80 -8.01
C LEU A 26 -13.27 -1.66 -7.19
N THR A 27 -12.45 -0.98 -6.37
CA THR A 27 -12.88 0.16 -5.56
C THR A 27 -13.36 1.32 -6.44
N ILE A 28 -12.62 1.64 -7.51
CA ILE A 28 -12.97 2.70 -8.46
C ILE A 28 -14.27 2.33 -9.19
N ALA A 29 -14.36 1.12 -9.73
CA ALA A 29 -15.55 0.67 -10.44
C ALA A 29 -16.82 0.78 -9.57
N ALA A 30 -16.76 0.28 -8.33
CA ALA A 30 -17.89 0.34 -7.40
C ALA A 30 -18.29 1.78 -7.04
N ARG A 31 -17.30 2.66 -6.80
CA ARG A 31 -17.56 4.07 -6.46
C ARG A 31 -18.07 4.88 -7.65
N THR A 32 -17.54 4.64 -8.85
CA THR A 32 -18.01 5.29 -10.09
C THR A 32 -19.46 4.95 -10.37
N GLN A 33 -19.87 3.68 -10.21
CA GLN A 33 -21.27 3.28 -10.35
C GLN A 33 -22.17 4.03 -9.36
N ASN A 34 -21.77 4.14 -8.09
CA ASN A 34 -22.59 4.82 -7.07
C ASN A 34 -22.66 6.35 -7.30
N LEU A 35 -21.58 6.97 -7.75
CA LEU A 35 -21.55 8.40 -8.04
C LEU A 35 -22.43 8.77 -9.25
N LEU A 36 -22.44 7.92 -10.28
CA LEU A 36 -23.22 8.11 -11.51
C LEU A 36 -24.69 7.66 -11.38
N ALA A 37 -25.05 6.93 -10.33
CA ALA A 37 -26.44 6.59 -10.07
C ALA A 37 -27.27 7.85 -9.75
N SER A 38 -28.43 7.96 -10.41
CA SER A 38 -29.35 9.11 -10.32
C SER A 38 -30.15 9.17 -9.00
N GLY A 39 -30.02 8.18 -8.12
CA GLY A 39 -30.92 7.95 -6.98
C GLY A 39 -30.35 8.16 -5.56
N GLY A 40 -29.24 8.88 -5.39
CA GLY A 40 -28.61 9.09 -4.06
C GLY A 40 -28.79 10.50 -3.50
N ARG A 41 -28.92 10.65 -2.18
CA ARG A 41 -28.93 11.98 -1.52
C ARG A 41 -27.55 12.63 -1.68
N GLU A 42 -27.50 13.88 -2.12
CA GLU A 42 -26.24 14.63 -2.31
C GLU A 42 -25.36 14.64 -1.04
N SER A 43 -26.00 14.70 0.14
CA SER A 43 -25.33 14.62 1.43
C SER A 43 -24.55 13.31 1.65
N GLU A 44 -25.03 12.20 1.10
CA GLU A 44 -24.36 10.89 1.21
C GLU A 44 -23.16 10.80 0.28
N LYS A 45 -23.28 11.32 -0.95
CA LYS A 45 -22.18 11.41 -1.92
C LYS A 45 -21.04 12.30 -1.38
N ALA A 46 -21.39 13.45 -0.79
CA ALA A 46 -20.43 14.35 -0.16
C ALA A 46 -19.72 13.72 1.05
N ARG A 47 -20.45 12.93 1.86
CA ARG A 47 -19.87 12.20 3.00
C ARG A 47 -18.88 11.12 2.53
N GLU A 48 -19.25 10.31 1.54
CA GLU A 48 -18.35 9.28 1.00
C GLU A 48 -17.10 9.93 0.39
N ALA A 49 -17.22 11.05 -0.33
CA ALA A 49 -16.07 11.77 -0.89
C ALA A 49 -15.08 12.24 0.22
N ARG A 50 -15.58 12.72 1.35
CA ARG A 50 -14.73 13.09 2.50
C ARG A 50 -14.04 11.87 3.11
N LEU A 51 -14.77 10.77 3.30
CA LEU A 51 -14.21 9.51 3.79
C LEU A 51 -13.10 9.00 2.85
N MET A 52 -13.29 9.11 1.53
CA MET A 52 -12.29 8.73 0.53
C MET A 52 -10.98 9.51 0.64
N VAL A 53 -11.03 10.79 1.00
CA VAL A 53 -9.83 11.61 1.20
C VAL A 53 -9.18 11.24 2.52
N GLN A 54 -9.97 11.14 3.58
CA GLN A 54 -9.50 10.76 4.92
C GLN A 54 -8.78 9.41 4.90
N GLU A 55 -9.35 8.40 4.24
CA GLU A 55 -8.73 7.08 4.07
C GLU A 55 -7.32 7.15 3.45
N LYS A 56 -7.09 8.07 2.50
CA LYS A 56 -5.78 8.26 1.85
C LYS A 56 -4.81 9.01 2.75
N VAL A 57 -5.28 10.04 3.44
CA VAL A 57 -4.47 10.84 4.37
C VAL A 57 -4.00 9.97 5.54
N ASP A 58 -4.90 9.20 6.15
CA ASP A 58 -4.56 8.27 7.23
C ASP A 58 -3.50 7.25 6.78
N ALA A 59 -3.66 6.68 5.58
CA ALA A 59 -2.69 5.74 5.02
C ALA A 59 -1.33 6.39 4.74
N ALA A 60 -1.32 7.64 4.27
CA ALA A 60 -0.10 8.39 4.01
C ALA A 60 0.66 8.71 5.31
N ILE A 61 -0.06 9.13 6.36
CA ILE A 61 0.50 9.41 7.68
C ILE A 61 1.08 8.13 8.29
N GLU A 62 0.30 7.03 8.31
CA GLU A 62 0.77 5.74 8.79
C GLU A 62 2.00 5.25 7.99
N GLY A 63 1.97 5.42 6.67
CA GLY A 63 3.08 5.07 5.78
C GLY A 63 4.33 5.89 6.08
N ALA A 64 4.19 7.18 6.35
CA ALA A 64 5.31 8.05 6.70
C ALA A 64 5.99 7.61 8.01
N PHE A 65 5.21 7.32 9.05
CA PHE A 65 5.76 6.81 10.32
C PHE A 65 6.43 5.44 10.16
N ALA A 66 5.80 4.52 9.41
CA ALA A 66 6.38 3.21 9.12
C ALA A 66 7.70 3.33 8.32
N ALA A 67 7.75 4.23 7.34
CA ALA A 67 8.95 4.52 6.56
C ALA A 67 10.04 5.13 7.43
N GLN A 68 9.71 6.05 8.33
CA GLN A 68 10.65 6.67 9.26
C GLN A 68 11.27 5.62 10.21
N ALA A 69 10.46 4.70 10.74
CA ALA A 69 10.97 3.61 11.57
C ALA A 69 11.92 2.69 10.77
N ALA A 70 11.54 2.31 9.54
CA ALA A 70 12.38 1.51 8.65
C ALA A 70 13.69 2.24 8.26
N TRP A 71 13.62 3.55 8.04
CA TRP A 71 14.77 4.40 7.76
C TRP A 71 15.72 4.45 8.97
N GLY A 72 15.20 4.64 10.18
CA GLY A 72 16.00 4.61 11.40
C GLY A 72 16.74 3.28 11.56
N ALA A 73 16.04 2.15 11.36
CA ALA A 73 16.65 0.83 11.39
C ALA A 73 17.75 0.66 10.32
N PHE A 74 17.52 1.19 9.12
CA PHE A 74 18.50 1.20 8.03
C PHE A 74 19.76 2.00 8.39
N VAL A 75 19.60 3.21 8.93
CA VAL A 75 20.70 4.08 9.35
C VAL A 75 21.50 3.46 10.48
N ILE A 76 20.85 2.89 11.49
CA ILE A 76 21.53 2.16 12.58
C ILE A 76 22.35 1.02 12.00
N LYS A 77 21.77 0.19 11.13
CA LYS A 77 22.48 -0.92 10.48
C LYS A 77 23.70 -0.43 9.67
N ALA A 78 23.59 0.73 9.01
CA ALA A 78 24.70 1.33 8.28
C ALA A 78 25.80 1.87 9.21
N ALA A 79 25.43 2.59 10.27
CA ALA A 79 26.37 3.18 11.22
C ALA A 79 27.25 2.15 11.94
N PHE A 80 26.69 0.97 12.24
CA PHE A 80 27.42 -0.12 12.89
C PHE A 80 28.10 -1.10 11.90
N GLY A 81 28.32 -0.68 10.64
CA GLY A 81 29.10 -1.46 9.67
C GLY A 81 28.44 -2.76 9.18
N ALA A 82 27.14 -2.91 9.37
CA ALA A 82 26.40 -4.11 8.98
C ALA A 82 25.92 -4.10 7.52
N MET A 83 26.30 -3.08 6.73
CA MET A 83 26.13 -3.02 5.27
C MET A 83 27.40 -3.53 4.60
N ARG A 84 27.43 -4.82 4.25
CA ARG A 84 28.66 -5.48 3.75
C ARG A 84 28.68 -5.63 2.23
N THR A 85 27.52 -5.48 1.59
CA THR A 85 27.35 -5.71 0.15
C THR A 85 26.40 -4.68 -0.45
N PRO A 86 26.45 -4.42 -1.77
CA PRO A 86 25.47 -3.57 -2.47
C PRO A 86 24.03 -4.04 -2.26
N TYR A 87 23.84 -5.35 -2.06
CA TYR A 87 22.54 -5.93 -1.73
C TYR A 87 21.96 -5.42 -0.41
N ASP A 88 22.78 -5.20 0.61
CA ASP A 88 22.29 -4.72 1.90
C ASP A 88 21.65 -3.34 1.79
N VAL A 89 22.22 -2.48 0.94
CA VAL A 89 21.67 -1.17 0.60
C VAL A 89 20.35 -1.32 -0.14
N SER A 90 20.34 -2.09 -1.24
CA SER A 90 19.11 -2.30 -2.03
C SER A 90 17.98 -2.94 -1.21
N ALA A 91 18.30 -3.90 -0.34
CA ALA A 91 17.33 -4.56 0.54
C ALA A 91 16.78 -3.59 1.59
N GLY A 92 17.63 -2.71 2.14
CA GLY A 92 17.21 -1.66 3.07
C GLY A 92 16.26 -0.65 2.43
N LEU A 93 16.63 -0.11 1.27
CA LEU A 93 15.76 0.80 0.50
C LEU A 93 14.44 0.15 0.11
N ALA A 94 14.47 -1.11 -0.32
CA ALA A 94 13.26 -1.88 -0.62
C ALA A 94 12.38 -2.09 0.64
N ALA A 95 12.97 -2.24 1.83
CA ALA A 95 12.23 -2.35 3.08
C ALA A 95 11.54 -1.03 3.46
N ILE A 96 12.23 0.11 3.27
CA ILE A 96 11.64 1.44 3.49
C ILE A 96 10.46 1.68 2.54
N ALA A 97 10.63 1.40 1.23
CA ALA A 97 9.56 1.54 0.24
C ALA A 97 8.37 0.60 0.54
N GLU A 98 8.64 -0.64 0.98
CA GLU A 98 7.61 -1.59 1.38
C GLU A 98 6.86 -1.12 2.63
N ALA A 99 7.55 -0.61 3.64
CA ALA A 99 6.94 -0.03 4.84
C ALA A 99 6.07 1.18 4.51
N ALA A 100 6.55 2.08 3.65
CA ALA A 100 5.81 3.27 3.22
C ALA A 100 4.49 2.92 2.49
N SER A 101 4.52 1.88 1.66
CA SER A 101 3.39 1.51 0.79
C SER A 101 2.41 0.52 1.41
N ALA A 102 2.82 -0.23 2.45
CA ALA A 102 1.99 -1.26 3.06
C ALA A 102 0.63 -0.76 3.59
N PRO A 103 0.53 0.40 4.28
CA PRO A 103 -0.77 0.91 4.75
C PRO A 103 -1.75 1.20 3.61
N ALA A 104 -1.26 1.81 2.52
CA ALA A 104 -2.07 2.08 1.34
C ALA A 104 -2.61 0.78 0.71
N ARG A 105 -1.75 -0.23 0.52
CA ARG A 105 -2.18 -1.56 -0.01
C ARG A 105 -3.24 -2.20 0.87
N ARG A 106 -3.06 -2.14 2.20
CA ARG A 106 -4.01 -2.70 3.18
C ARG A 106 -5.36 -1.99 3.12
N LYS A 107 -5.37 -0.66 3.05
CA LYS A 107 -6.60 0.15 2.95
C LYS A 107 -7.33 -0.07 1.62
N VAL A 108 -6.61 -0.11 0.50
CA VAL A 108 -7.20 -0.41 -0.81
C VAL A 108 -7.88 -1.78 -0.83
N ARG A 109 -7.23 -2.81 -0.27
CA ARG A 109 -7.83 -4.15 -0.13
C ARG A 109 -9.07 -4.16 0.77
N ALA A 110 -9.03 -3.43 1.88
CA ALA A 110 -10.19 -3.31 2.77
C ALA A 110 -11.37 -2.61 2.08
N ASN A 111 -11.09 -1.57 1.29
CA ASN A 111 -12.09 -0.84 0.51
C ASN A 111 -12.72 -1.71 -0.57
N ALA A 112 -11.92 -2.45 -1.33
CA ALA A 112 -12.42 -3.39 -2.33
C ALA A 112 -13.41 -4.38 -1.68
N ARG A 113 -13.03 -4.98 -0.56
CA ARG A 113 -13.89 -5.91 0.20
C ARG A 113 -15.19 -5.26 0.70
N ARG A 114 -15.09 -4.05 1.27
CA ARG A 114 -16.24 -3.31 1.81
C ARG A 114 -17.25 -2.97 0.71
N LEU A 115 -16.77 -2.63 -0.48
CA LEU A 115 -17.59 -2.10 -1.56
C LEU A 115 -18.13 -3.17 -2.52
N THR A 116 -17.41 -4.29 -2.70
CA THR A 116 -17.80 -5.33 -3.66
C THR A 116 -18.12 -6.68 -3.02
N GLY A 117 -17.83 -6.87 -1.73
CA GLY A 117 -17.98 -8.16 -1.06
C GLY A 117 -16.96 -9.23 -1.53
N ALA A 118 -16.01 -8.88 -2.40
CA ALA A 118 -15.04 -9.83 -2.94
C ALA A 118 -14.16 -10.42 -1.82
N LYS A 119 -14.26 -11.74 -1.59
CA LYS A 119 -13.30 -12.48 -0.76
C LYS A 119 -11.97 -12.50 -1.50
N ALA A 120 -10.87 -12.22 -0.78
CA ALA A 120 -9.55 -12.29 -1.36
C ALA A 120 -9.30 -13.68 -1.94
N TRP A 121 -8.92 -13.72 -3.23
CA TRP A 121 -8.45 -14.93 -3.87
C TRP A 121 -7.26 -15.44 -3.05
N ARG A 122 -7.40 -16.65 -2.51
CA ARG A 122 -6.34 -17.36 -1.78
C ARG A 122 -5.40 -18.02 -2.78
#